data_AF-A0A0G0QTU5-F1
#
_entry.id   AF-A0A0G0QTU5-F1
#
_cell.length_a   1.000
_cell.length_b   1.000
_cell.length_c   1.000
_cell.angle_alpha   90.00
_cell.angle_beta   90.00
_cell.angle_gamma   90.00
#
_symmetry.space_group_name_H-M   'P 1'
#
loop_
_entity.id
_entity.type
_entity.pdbx_description
1 polymer ?
#
loop_
_entity_poly.entity_id
_entity_poly.type
_entity_poly.pdbx_seq_one_letter_code
_entity_poly.pdbx_strand_id
1 'polypeptide(L)' 'MPKEINLTQSLKKLDEIVEWFENQGEVDVEKGIEKVKEGVKLIKASRERLKKVENEFEEVKKELDEEI' A
#
# COMPACT_ATOMS: atom_id res chain seq x y z
N MET A 1 -17.56 7.89 -4.91
CA MET A 1 -16.77 7.02 -4.01
C MET A 1 -15.30 7.28 -4.30
N PRO A 2 -14.42 7.54 -3.32
CA PRO A 2 -13.00 7.64 -3.59
C PRO A 2 -12.54 6.31 -4.21
N LYS A 3 -11.78 6.37 -5.31
CA LYS A 3 -11.21 5.17 -5.96
C LYS A 3 -10.51 4.35 -4.89
N GLU A 4 -10.96 3.12 -4.68
CA GLU A 4 -10.26 2.20 -3.77
C GLU A 4 -8.80 2.08 -4.21
N ILE A 5 -7.91 2.10 -3.24
CA ILE A 5 -6.49 1.94 -3.50
C ILE A 5 -6.25 0.54 -4.04
N ASN A 6 -5.60 0.48 -5.19
CA ASN A 6 -5.11 -0.76 -5.75
C ASN A 6 -3.76 -1.11 -5.10
N LEU A 7 -3.70 -2.21 -4.36
CA LEU A 7 -2.51 -2.64 -3.62
C LEU A 7 -1.30 -2.85 -4.53
N THR A 8 -1.48 -3.41 -5.73
CA THR A 8 -0.41 -3.59 -6.72
C THR A 8 0.17 -2.25 -7.15
N GLN A 9 -0.67 -1.23 -7.38
CA GLN A 9 -0.20 0.10 -7.72
C GLN A 9 0.52 0.78 -6.55
N SER A 10 0.04 0.60 -5.31
CA SER A 10 0.73 1.12 -4.13
C SER A 10 2.11 0.50 -3.95
N LEU A 11 2.25 -0.81 -4.15
CA LEU A 11 3.53 -1.50 -4.08
C LEU A 11 4.49 -1.00 -5.16
N LYS A 12 4.03 -0.87 -6.42
CA LYS A 12 4.84 -0.28 -7.50
C LYS A 12 5.36 1.12 -7.15
N LYS A 13 4.52 1.98 -6.57
CA LYS A 13 4.95 3.32 -6.15
C LYS A 13 5.95 3.29 -5.00
N LEU A 14 5.84 2.33 -4.10
CA LEU A 14 6.83 2.14 -3.04
C LEU A 14 8.16 1.69 -3.63
N ASP A 15 8.14 0.78 -4.61
CA ASP A 15 9.35 0.35 -5.34
C ASP A 15 10.00 1.53 -6.07
N GLU A 16 9.21 2.38 -6.75
CA GLU A 16 9.70 3.61 -7.39
C GLU A 16 10.34 4.59 -6.39
N ILE A 17 9.83 4.66 -5.15
CA ILE A 17 10.43 5.48 -4.10
C ILE A 17 11.78 4.89 -3.67
N VAL A 18 11.86 3.57 -3.49
CA VAL A 18 13.11 2.88 -3.13
C VAL A 18 14.15 3.06 -4.24
N GLU A 19 13.76 2.79 -5.48
CA GLU A 19 14.61 2.97 -6.66
C GLU A 19 15.09 4.41 -6.80
N TRP A 20 14.24 5.40 -6.48
CA TRP A 20 14.66 6.80 -6.44
C TRP A 20 15.81 7.02 -5.45
N PHE A 21 15.75 6.46 -4.25
CA PHE A 21 16.83 6.59 -3.26
C PHE A 21 18.12 5.89 -3.70
N GLU A 22 18.00 4.71 -4.31
CA GLU A 22 19.15 3.91 -4.74
C GLU A 22 19.89 4.52 -5.94
N ASN A 23 19.18 5.25 -6.80
CA ASN A 23 19.76 5.85 -8.01
C ASN A 23 20.35 7.26 -7.78
N GLN A 24 20.49 7.73 -6.54
CA GLN A 24 21.16 9.00 -6.25
C GLN A 24 22.62 8.78 -5.84
N GLY A 25 23.55 9.50 -6.47
CA GLY A 25 24.96 9.54 -6.03
C GLY A 25 25.15 10.36 -4.74
N GLU A 26 24.41 11.46 -4.61
CA GLU A 26 24.23 12.22 -3.36
C GLU A 26 22.74 12.46 -3.16
N VAL A 27 22.24 12.15 -1.96
CA VAL A 27 20.82 12.25 -1.65
C VAL A 27 20.46 13.69 -1.30
N ASP A 28 19.54 14.27 -2.08
CA ASP A 28 18.83 15.50 -1.71
C ASP A 28 17.91 15.21 -0.51
N VAL A 29 18.31 15.68 0.67
CA VAL A 29 17.63 15.39 1.94
C VAL A 29 16.21 15.95 1.98
N GLU A 30 15.97 17.12 1.39
CA GLU A 30 14.63 17.73 1.38
C GLU A 30 13.66 16.88 0.55
N LYS A 31 14.08 16.49 -0.67
CA LYS A 31 13.32 15.56 -1.50
C LYS A 31 13.18 14.18 -0.85
N GLY A 32 14.22 13.70 -0.16
CA GLY A 32 14.17 12.45 0.59
C GLY A 32 13.06 12.45 1.64
N ILE A 33 12.91 13.55 2.39
CA ILE A 33 11.82 13.70 3.38
C ILE A 33 10.45 13.67 2.70
N GLU A 34 10.29 14.29 1.53
CA GLU A 34 9.03 14.22 0.76
C GLU A 34 8.70 12.79 0.33
N LYS A 35 9.69 12.05 -0.19
CA LYS A 35 9.54 10.65 -0.61
C LYS A 35 9.18 9.73 0.55
N VAL A 36 9.80 9.92 1.71
CA VAL A 36 9.44 9.18 2.94
C VAL A 36 8.01 9.47 3.35
N LYS A 37 7.57 10.74 3.33
CA LYS A 37 6.18 11.12 3.64
C LYS A 37 5.19 10.49 2.66
N GLU A 38 5.53 10.41 1.37
CA GLU A 38 4.74 9.72 0.36
C GLU A 38 4.64 8.22 0.66
N GLY A 39 5.76 7.57 0.95
CA GLY A 39 5.81 6.15 1.33
C GLY A 39 4.95 5.85 2.56
N VAL A 40 5.01 6.69 3.60
CA VAL A 40 4.17 6.54 4.81
C VAL A 40 2.68 6.60 4.46
N LYS A 41 2.26 7.51 3.57
CA LYS A 41 0.86 7.59 3.13
C LYS A 41 0.44 6.33 2.37
N LEU A 42 1.27 5.85 1.45
CA LEU A 42 1.02 4.64 0.67
C LEU A 42 0.90 3.41 1.59
N ILE A 43 1.79 3.26 2.56
CA ILE A 43 1.77 2.14 3.52
C ILE A 43 0.50 2.17 4.37
N LYS A 44 0.14 3.33 4.94
CA LYS A 44 -1.06 3.47 5.77
C LYS A 44 -2.30 3.05 5.01
N ALA A 45 -2.46 3.59 3.80
CA ALA A 45 -3.63 3.32 3.00
C ALA A 45 -3.67 1.87 2.46
N SER A 46 -2.51 1.28 2.19
CA SER A 46 -2.41 -0.14 1.82
C SER A 46 -2.79 -1.07 2.98
N ARG A 47 -2.38 -0.75 4.21
CA ARG A 47 -2.80 -1.50 5.42
C ARG A 47 -4.31 -1.45 5.63
N GLU A 48 -4.92 -0.29 5.42
CA GLU A 48 -6.38 -0.15 5.49
C GLU A 48 -7.10 -1.00 4.45
N ARG A 49 -6.62 -1.04 3.19
CA ARG A 49 -7.22 -1.89 2.15
C ARG A 49 -6.99 -3.38 2.45
N LEU A 50 -5.81 -3.78 2.92
CA LEU A 50 -5.55 -5.17 3.31
C LEU A 50 -6.52 -5.66 4.39
N LYS A 51 -6.77 -4.84 5.41
CA LYS A 51 -7.74 -5.16 6.46
C LYS A 51 -9.16 -5.35 5.90
N LYS A 52 -9.57 -4.54 4.92
CA LYS A 52 -10.87 -4.73 4.27
C LYS A 52 -10.93 -6.05 3.50
N VAL A 53 -9.89 -6.37 2.74
CA VAL A 53 -9.80 -7.63 1.99
C VAL A 53 -9.82 -8.84 2.93
N GLU A 54 -9.13 -8.76 4.08
CA GLU A 54 -9.16 -9.80 5.11
C GLU A 54 -10.58 -9.99 5.67
N ASN A 55 -11.30 -8.91 5.97
CA ASN A 55 -12.69 -8.99 6.41
C ASN A 55 -13.61 -9.60 5.34
N GLU A 56 -13.49 -9.15 4.07
CA GLU A 56 -14.23 -9.70 2.94
C GLU A 56 -13.99 -11.22 2.81
N PHE A 57 -12.75 -11.67 3.01
CA PHE A 57 -12.39 -13.09 2.98
C PHE A 57 -13.02 -13.89 4.13
N GLU A 58 -13.01 -13.34 5.35
CA GLU A 58 -13.64 -14.00 6.51
C GLU A 58 -15.17 -14.09 6.37
N GLU A 59 -15.81 -13.12 5.72
CA GLU A 59 -17.24 -13.17 5.40
C GLU A 59 -17.54 -14.31 4.42
N VAL A 60 -16.79 -14.40 3.31
CA VAL A 60 -16.93 -15.49 2.32
C VAL A 60 -16.72 -16.86 2.96
N LYS A 61 -15.76 -16.97 3.89
CA LYS A 61 -15.50 -18.22 4.61
C LYS A 61 -16.69 -18.63 5.48
N LYS A 62 -17.33 -17.70 6.18
CA LYS A 62 -18.52 -17.98 6.99
C LYS A 62 -19.69 -18.44 6.13
N GLU A 63 -19.92 -17.77 4.99
CA GLU A 63 -20.96 -18.17 4.03
C GLU A 63 -20.75 -19.61 3.55
N LEU A 64 -19.50 -19.99 3.25
CA LEU A 64 -19.16 -21.37 2.88
C LEU A 64 -19.42 -22.38 4.01
N ASP A 65 -19.09 -22.02 5.25
CA ASP A 65 -19.28 -22.90 6.41
C ASP A 65 -20.77 -23.03 6.81
N GLU A 66 -21.63 -22.04 6.51
CA GLU A 66 -23.08 -22.06 6.78
C GLU A 66 -23.88 -22.85 5.73
N GLU A 67 -23.33 -23.07 4.52
CA GLU A 67 -23.94 -23.87 3.45
C GLU A 67 -23.67 -25.39 3.56
N ILE A 68 -22.82 -25.82 4.50
CA ILE A 68 -22.46 -27.25 4.76
C ILE A 68 -23.19 -27.78 5.99
#